data_AF-A0A024GWB5-F1
#
_entry.id   AF-A0A024GWB5-F1
#
_cell.length_a   1.000
_cell.length_b   1.000
_cell.length_c   1.000
_cell.angle_alpha   90.00
_cell.angle_beta   90.00
_cell.angle_gamma   90.00
#
_symmetry.space_group_name_H-M   'P 1'
#
loop_
_entity.id
_entity.type
_entity.pdbx_description
1 polymer ?
#
loop_
_entity_poly.entity_id
_entity_poly.type
_entity_poly.pdbx_seq_one_letter_code
_entity_poly.pdbx_strand_id
1 'polypeptide(L)' 'MSMSGPGEENQVRAAVDKAEDEMIYIGPDHPYYPLLAELVAAVGKAWQQGYEQGRHGGAHANPYTWNSPDA' A
#
# COMPACT_ATOMS: atom_id res chain seq x y z
N MET A 1 10.56 4.32 -27.25
CA MET A 1 10.48 4.99 -25.94
C MET A 1 9.04 4.97 -25.50
N SER A 2 8.63 3.97 -24.72
CA SER A 2 7.26 3.92 -24.19
C SER A 2 7.19 4.85 -22.99
N MET A 3 6.64 6.04 -23.21
CA MET A 3 6.14 6.91 -22.15
C MET A 3 4.80 6.31 -21.71
N SER A 4 4.78 5.53 -20.63
CA SER A 4 3.54 5.08 -20.01
C SER A 4 2.81 6.32 -19.46
N GLY A 5 1.87 6.84 -20.26
CA GLY A 5 0.88 7.83 -19.86
C GLY A 5 -0.22 7.21 -18.97
N PRO A 6 -1.15 8.03 -18.46
CA PRO A 6 -1.74 7.98 -17.11
C PRO A 6 -2.88 6.94 -16.91
N GLY A 7 -2.76 5.75 -17.50
CA GLY A 7 -3.87 4.79 -17.62
C GLY A 7 -3.84 3.56 -16.70
N GLU A 8 -2.73 3.28 -16.01
CA GLU A 8 -2.74 2.36 -14.87
C GLU A 8 -3.08 3.17 -13.63
N GLU A 9 -4.36 3.53 -13.54
CA GLU A 9 -4.96 4.06 -12.33
C GLU A 9 -4.50 3.17 -11.17
N ASN A 10 -3.76 3.77 -10.23
CA ASN A 10 -2.99 3.10 -9.19
C ASN A 10 -3.81 2.00 -8.49
N GLN A 11 -3.63 0.76 -8.93
CA GLN A 11 -4.46 -0.38 -8.51
C GLN A 11 -4.35 -0.65 -7.01
N VAL A 12 -3.18 -0.36 -6.42
CA VAL A 12 -2.96 -0.48 -4.98
C VAL A 12 -3.79 0.53 -4.22
N ARG A 13 -3.81 1.79 -4.67
CA ARG A 13 -4.67 2.82 -4.08
C ARG A 13 -6.15 2.47 -4.23
N ALA A 14 -6.59 2.05 -5.42
CA ALA A 14 -7.98 1.64 -5.63
C ALA A 14 -8.39 0.46 -4.73
N ALA A 15 -7.47 -0.49 -4.49
CA ALA A 15 -7.72 -1.60 -3.57
C ALA A 15 -7.78 -1.17 -2.10
N VAL A 16 -6.92 -0.24 -1.69
CA VAL A 16 -6.93 0.36 -0.34
C VAL A 16 -8.22 1.14 -0.11
N ASP A 17 -8.59 2.04 -1.03
CA ASP A 17 -9.81 2.85 -0.95
C ASP A 17 -11.05 1.94 -0.84
N LYS A 18 -11.13 0.89 -1.68
CA LYS A 18 -12.22 -0.09 -1.60
C LYS A 18 -12.24 -0.84 -0.27
N ALA A 19 -11.08 -1.24 0.26
CA ALA A 19 -11.02 -1.93 1.54
C ALA A 19 -11.51 -1.04 2.70
N GLU A 20 -11.15 0.24 2.68
CA GLU A 20 -11.64 1.23 3.66
C GLU A 20 -13.16 1.41 3.58
N ASP A 21 -13.73 1.49 2.37
CA ASP A 21 -15.17 1.57 2.17
C ASP A 21 -15.90 0.32 2.68
N GLU A 22 -15.37 -0.88 2.39
CA GLU A 22 -15.98 -2.13 2.82
C GLU A 22 -15.89 -2.34 4.35
N MET A 23 -14.86 -1.79 5.00
CA MET A 23 -14.73 -1.82 6.45
C MET A 23 -15.88 -1.13 7.18
N ILE A 24 -16.61 -0.21 6.52
CA ILE A 24 -17.83 0.40 7.05
C ILE A 24 -18.92 -0.65 7.32
N TYR A 25 -19.05 -1.67 6.45
CA TYR A 25 -20.05 -2.74 6.61
C TYR A 25 -19.66 -3.77 7.67
N ILE A 26 -18.36 -3.94 7.91
CA ILE A 26 -17.84 -4.82 8.96
C ILE A 26 -18.04 -4.17 10.34
N GLY A 27 -17.71 -2.89 10.45
CA GLY A 27 -17.79 -2.12 11.68
C GLY A 27 -16.67 -2.43 12.69
N PRO A 28 -16.37 -1.49 13.61
CA PRO A 28 -15.23 -1.59 14.52
C PRO A 28 -15.30 -2.73 15.54
N ASP A 29 -16.51 -3.22 15.85
CA ASP A 29 -16.72 -4.29 16.82
C ASP A 29 -16.48 -5.70 16.25
N HIS A 30 -16.24 -5.81 14.94
CA HIS A 30 -15.98 -7.10 14.32
C HIS A 30 -14.60 -7.64 14.72
N PRO A 31 -14.46 -8.95 15.04
CA PRO A 31 -13.21 -9.53 15.53
C PRO A 31 -11.99 -9.29 14.65
N TYR A 32 -12.19 -9.17 13.33
CA TYR A 32 -11.11 -8.95 12.35
C TYR A 32 -10.89 -7.49 11.96
N TYR A 33 -11.72 -6.56 12.45
CA TYR A 33 -11.59 -5.15 12.11
C TYR A 33 -10.22 -4.56 12.45
N PRO A 34 -9.62 -4.83 13.64
CA PRO A 34 -8.29 -4.29 13.95
C PRO A 34 -7.20 -4.78 12.99
N LEU A 35 -7.25 -6.05 12.61
CA LEU A 35 -6.28 -6.66 11.68
C LEU A 35 -6.40 -6.05 10.27
N LEU A 36 -7.63 -5.88 9.79
CA LEU A 36 -7.91 -5.25 8.49
C LEU A 36 -7.46 -3.78 8.50
N ALA A 37 -7.76 -3.04 9.57
CA ALA A 37 -7.35 -1.64 9.72
C ALA A 37 -5.83 -1.50 9.68
N GLU A 38 -5.11 -2.36 10.39
CA GLU A 38 -3.64 -2.35 10.42
C GLU A 38 -3.05 -2.67 9.04
N LEU A 39 -3.60 -3.67 8.34
CA LEU A 39 -3.15 -4.06 7.01
C LEU A 39 -3.35 -2.93 5.99
N VAL A 40 -4.56 -2.36 5.94
CA VAL A 40 -4.90 -1.27 5.01
C VAL A 40 -4.01 -0.06 5.26
N ALA A 41 -3.80 0.32 6.53
CA ALA A 41 -2.91 1.41 6.89
C ALA A 41 -1.44 1.13 6.52
N ALA A 42 -0.95 -0.09 6.72
CA ALA A 42 0.43 -0.48 6.38
C ALA A 42 0.67 -0.43 4.87
N VAL A 43 -0.27 -0.95 4.06
CA VAL A 43 -0.20 -0.92 2.60
C VAL A 43 -0.26 0.52 2.08
N GLY A 44 -1.16 1.35 2.61
CA GLY A 44 -1.25 2.76 2.24
C GLY A 44 0.06 3.52 2.50
N LYS A 45 0.68 3.31 3.67
CA LYS A 45 1.97 3.90 4.03
C LYS A 45 3.10 3.43 3.12
N ALA A 46 3.19 2.13 2.83
CA ALA A 46 4.23 1.57 1.98
C ALA A 46 4.13 2.09 0.55
N TRP A 47 2.90 2.19 0.03
CA TRP A 47 2.66 2.80 -1.27
C TRP A 47 3.10 4.27 -1.31
N GLN A 48 2.71 5.06 -0.31
CA GLN A 48 3.09 6.47 -0.24
C GLN A 48 4.61 6.66 -0.19
N GLN A 49 5.31 5.85 0.63
CA GLN A 49 6.76 5.89 0.73
C GLN A 49 7.45 5.49 -0.58
N GLY A 50 6.97 4.45 -1.28
CA GLY A 50 7.50 4.06 -2.58
C GLY A 50 7.30 5.14 -3.65
N TYR A 51 6.14 5.81 -3.64
CA TYR A 51 5.85 6.95 -4.51
C TYR A 51 6.80 8.13 -4.25
N GLU A 52 7.02 8.48 -2.97
CA GLU A 52 7.96 9.53 -2.56
C GLU A 52 9.40 9.18 -2.93
N GLN A 53 9.85 7.94 -2.70
CA GLN A 53 11.19 7.46 -3.07
C GLN A 53 11.44 7.54 -4.58
N GLY A 54 10.45 7.14 -5.40
CA GLY A 54 10.52 7.24 -6.85
C GLY A 54 10.60 8.69 -7.34
N ARG A 55 9.93 9.61 -6.64
CA ARG A 55 9.95 11.05 -6.96
C ARG A 55 11.26 11.74 -6.56
N HIS A 56 11.95 11.26 -5.53
CA HIS A 56 13.20 11.83 -5.02
C HIS A 56 14.48 11.25 -5.64
N GLY A 57 14.41 10.37 -6.64
CA GLY A 57 15.58 9.89 -7.37
C GLY A 57 16.41 8.83 -6.63
N GLY A 58 15.77 7.94 -5.87
CA GLY A 58 16.27 6.58 -5.65
C GLY A 58 17.63 6.40 -4.94
N ALA A 59 18.10 7.35 -4.13
CA ALA A 59 19.35 7.19 -3.38
C ALA A 59 19.21 6.44 -2.04
N HIS A 60 17.98 6.14 -1.60
CA HIS A 60 17.72 5.47 -0.33
C HIS A 60 17.42 3.99 -0.55
N ALA A 61 17.95 3.12 0.32
CA ALA A 61 17.64 1.70 0.33
C ALA A 61 16.13 1.50 0.50
N ASN A 62 15.52 0.61 -0.30
CA ASN A 62 14.11 0.26 -0.15
C ASN A 62 13.90 -0.37 1.24
N PRO A 63 13.16 0.27 2.16
CA PRO A 63 12.98 -0.24 3.52
C PRO A 63 12.12 -1.52 3.58
N TYR A 64 11.51 -1.92 2.45
CA TYR A 64 10.68 -3.11 2.31
C TYR A 64 11.41 -4.29 1.66
N THR A 65 12.74 -4.30 1.63
CA THR A 65 13.46 -5.54 1.32
C THR A 65 13.07 -6.59 2.36
N TRP A 66 12.27 -7.56 1.92
CA TRP A 66 11.97 -8.76 2.68
C TRP A 66 13.31 -9.48 2.86
N ASN A 67 14.03 -9.16 3.93
CA ASN A 67 15.16 -9.95 4.36
C ASN A 67 14.56 -11.30 4.76
N SER A 68 14.51 -12.24 3.81
CA SER A 68 14.37 -13.66 4.13
C SER A 68 15.46 -13.96 5.15
N PRO A 69 15.10 -14.29 6.41
CA PRO A 69 16.08 -14.86 7.30
C PRO A 69 16.37 -16.27 6.77
N ASP A 70 17.55 -16.42 6.18
CA ASP A 70 18.24 -17.68 5.82
C ASP A 70 17.40 -18.79 5.15
N ALA A 71 17.76 -19.11 3.90
CA ALA A 71 17.61 -20.45 3.33
C ALA A 71 18.89 -20.81 2.57
#